data_AF-A0A538P006-F1
#
_entry.id   AF-A0A538P006-F1
#
_cell.length_a   1.000
_cell.length_b   1.000
_cell.length_c   1.000
_cell.angle_alpha   90.00
_cell.angle_beta   90.00
_cell.angle_gamma   90.00
#
_symmetry.space_group_name_H-M   'P 1'
#
loop_
_entity.id
_entity.type
_entity.pdbx_description
1 polymer ?
#
loop_
_entity_poly.entity_id
_entity_poly.type
_entity_poly.pdbx_seq_one_letter_code
_entity_poly.pdbx_strand_id
1 'polypeptide(L)'
;MLSSSSSSIYLEKCGECSGQIIDAGDEFVCQSCGMVTAKEVLEGRERKMPQALDYTPHALGGFLGPPEQEYEEQQSPPTSPAFPDASSSFKYLKLVSDFVGKGESCVYSCAKMIERVCEKLSTPKIVVSQSMVIANKVFELRKRNEITVAAISAYSIITACKIEGITSVGVKEVVEAHRALGRRVKATALIQISLDSPIKTRARRAEDYLTRVIAHLSSNSGLRRKLGEHMMSETVYYNKLYKVAREALGIVEREAMGGHSPCGLAASAVYAAEVALAQSDSRIRFLSQREVAECIGVAEYTVREQYGEVFRPVGRELKDAIRREESLPQRLAT
;
A
#
# COMPACT_ATOMS: atom_id res chain seq x y z
N MET A 1 -26.15 -20.46 34.39
CA MET A 1 -27.51 -20.61 33.84
C MET A 1 -27.85 -19.34 33.09
N LEU A 2 -27.95 -19.44 31.76
CA LEU A 2 -28.78 -18.65 30.87
C LEU A 2 -28.47 -19.17 29.46
N SER A 3 -29.24 -20.19 29.11
CA SER A 3 -29.34 -20.85 27.82
C SER A 3 -29.84 -19.88 26.76
N SER A 4 -29.03 -19.63 25.73
CA SER A 4 -29.48 -18.97 24.49
C SER A 4 -29.74 -20.06 23.45
N SER A 5 -30.81 -20.81 23.67
CA SER A 5 -31.37 -21.76 22.72
C SER A 5 -31.94 -21.00 21.52
N SER A 6 -31.10 -20.84 20.49
CA SER A 6 -31.53 -20.41 19.16
C SER A 6 -31.91 -21.68 18.41
N SER A 7 -33.16 -22.09 18.56
CA SER A 7 -33.77 -23.22 17.86
C SER A 7 -33.82 -22.92 16.37
N SER A 8 -32.78 -23.35 15.66
CA SER A 8 -32.79 -23.49 14.20
C SER A 8 -33.65 -24.71 13.90
N ILE A 9 -34.91 -24.46 13.57
CA ILE A 9 -35.79 -25.47 12.99
C ILE A 9 -35.24 -25.77 11.58
N TYR A 10 -35.38 -27.03 11.11
CA TYR A 10 -35.00 -27.57 9.78
C TYR A 10 -33.52 -28.06 9.69
N LEU A 11 -33.12 -29.35 9.59
CA LEU A 11 -33.72 -30.68 9.40
C LEU A 11 -32.87 -31.67 10.25
N GLU A 12 -33.39 -32.24 11.35
CA GLU A 12 -32.62 -33.23 12.13
C GLU A 12 -32.65 -34.65 11.53
N LYS A 13 -33.55 -34.90 10.57
CA LYS A 13 -33.78 -36.23 9.99
C LYS A 13 -33.93 -36.16 8.49
N CYS A 14 -33.34 -37.13 7.80
CA CYS A 14 -33.42 -37.29 6.36
C CYS A 14 -34.86 -37.58 5.88
N GLY A 15 -35.32 -36.89 4.83
CA GLY A 15 -36.67 -37.04 4.28
C GLY A 15 -36.96 -38.42 3.66
N GLU A 16 -35.95 -39.09 3.12
CA GLU A 16 -36.13 -40.42 2.48
C GLU A 16 -35.93 -41.58 3.44
N CYS A 17 -34.86 -41.54 4.26
CA CYS A 17 -34.46 -42.68 5.07
C CYS A 17 -34.59 -42.46 6.58
N SER A 18 -35.08 -41.29 7.02
CA SER A 18 -35.19 -40.87 8.43
C SER A 18 -33.89 -40.96 9.26
N GLY A 19 -32.75 -41.18 8.60
CA GLY A 19 -31.43 -41.22 9.19
C GLY A 19 -30.92 -39.85 9.61
N GLN A 20 -29.91 -39.84 10.48
CA GLN A 20 -29.33 -38.63 11.03
C GLN A 20 -28.47 -37.91 9.98
N ILE A 21 -28.61 -36.58 9.91
CA ILE A 21 -27.86 -35.73 8.99
C ILE A 21 -26.65 -35.15 9.72
N ILE A 22 -25.48 -35.22 9.10
CA ILE A 22 -24.19 -34.75 9.64
C ILE A 22 -23.68 -33.58 8.78
N ASP A 23 -23.09 -32.58 9.41
CA ASP A 23 -22.46 -31.43 8.75
C ASP A 23 -21.06 -31.80 8.24
N ALA A 24 -20.87 -31.73 6.91
CA ALA A 24 -19.60 -32.00 6.24
C ALA A 24 -18.88 -30.71 5.80
N GLY A 25 -19.22 -29.57 6.40
CA GLY A 25 -18.61 -28.26 6.14
C GLY A 25 -19.48 -27.41 5.22
N ASP A 26 -19.35 -27.65 3.91
CA ASP A 26 -20.05 -26.89 2.87
C ASP A 26 -21.42 -27.49 2.50
N GLU A 27 -21.70 -28.73 2.94
CA GLU A 27 -22.93 -29.48 2.64
C GLU A 27 -23.41 -30.32 3.83
N PHE A 28 -24.71 -30.63 3.87
CA PHE A 28 -25.29 -31.56 4.84
C PHE A 28 -25.50 -32.94 4.20
N VAL A 29 -24.98 -34.00 4.83
CA VAL A 29 -25.02 -35.36 4.26
C VAL A 29 -25.68 -36.34 5.23
N CYS A 30 -26.60 -37.17 4.75
CA CYS A 30 -27.19 -38.23 5.55
C CYS A 30 -26.24 -39.43 5.69
N GLN A 31 -25.96 -39.85 6.93
CA GLN A 31 -25.03 -40.94 7.21
C GLN A 31 -25.49 -42.31 6.69
N SER A 32 -26.81 -42.54 6.64
CA SER A 32 -27.38 -43.86 6.32
C SER A 32 -27.63 -44.08 4.83
N CYS A 33 -28.08 -43.05 4.11
CA CYS A 33 -28.45 -43.17 2.69
C CYS A 33 -27.65 -42.26 1.73
N GLY A 34 -26.74 -41.43 2.25
CA GLY A 34 -25.81 -40.65 1.42
C GLY A 34 -26.42 -39.44 0.69
N MET A 35 -27.66 -39.09 1.01
CA MET A 35 -28.31 -37.92 0.41
C MET A 35 -27.65 -36.62 0.86
N VAL A 36 -27.36 -35.77 -0.12
CA VAL A 36 -26.72 -34.47 0.06
C VAL A 36 -27.77 -33.38 -0.04
N THR A 37 -27.87 -32.55 0.99
CA THR A 37 -28.71 -31.35 0.99
C THR A 37 -27.80 -30.13 0.99
N ALA A 38 -28.04 -29.20 0.05
CA ALA A 38 -27.27 -27.97 -0.02
C ALA A 38 -27.48 -27.16 1.26
N LYS A 39 -26.38 -26.85 1.95
CA LYS A 39 -26.40 -25.94 3.07
C LYS A 39 -26.56 -24.54 2.49
N GLU A 40 -27.70 -23.90 2.71
CA GLU A 40 -27.81 -22.47 2.48
C GLU A 40 -26.82 -21.81 3.46
N VAL A 41 -25.63 -21.50 2.95
CA VAL A 41 -24.69 -20.64 3.64
C VAL A 41 -25.31 -19.25 3.62
N LEU A 42 -26.20 -19.00 4.57
CA LEU A 42 -26.33 -17.66 5.12
C LEU A 42 -24.97 -17.36 5.72
N GLU A 43 -24.06 -16.83 4.90
CA GLU A 43 -22.86 -16.17 5.37
C GLU A 43 -23.36 -15.23 6.46
N GLY A 44 -23.10 -15.61 7.70
CA GLY A 44 -23.40 -14.76 8.82
C GLY A 44 -22.82 -13.42 8.44
N ARG A 45 -23.67 -12.39 8.43
CA ARG A 45 -23.25 -11.00 8.51
C ARG A 45 -22.46 -10.84 9.81
N GLU A 46 -21.28 -11.45 9.91
CA GLU A 46 -20.19 -10.88 10.64
C GLU A 46 -20.13 -9.46 10.13
N ARG A 47 -20.42 -8.55 11.06
CA ARG A 47 -20.69 -7.15 10.82
C ARG A 47 -19.55 -6.51 10.02
N LYS A 48 -19.56 -6.67 8.70
CA LYS A 48 -19.24 -5.58 7.79
C LYS A 48 -20.40 -4.61 7.97
N MET A 49 -20.41 -3.93 9.13
CA MET A 49 -20.99 -2.59 9.13
C MET A 49 -20.30 -1.93 7.95
N PRO A 50 -21.02 -1.40 6.95
CA PRO A 50 -20.41 -0.37 6.15
C PRO A 50 -19.92 0.64 7.18
N GLN A 51 -18.61 0.69 7.42
CA GLN A 51 -18.01 1.86 8.02
C GLN A 51 -18.28 2.92 6.96
N ALA A 52 -19.46 3.53 7.05
CA ALA A 52 -19.60 4.91 6.67
C ALA A 52 -18.51 5.59 7.48
N LEU A 53 -17.37 5.83 6.83
CA LEU A 53 -16.50 6.90 7.27
C LEU A 53 -17.39 8.13 7.12
N ASP A 54 -18.09 8.47 8.20
CA ASP A 54 -18.93 9.64 8.29
C ASP A 54 -17.99 10.85 8.22
N TYR A 55 -17.69 11.26 6.99
CA TYR A 55 -16.91 12.47 6.71
C TYR A 55 -17.67 13.75 7.04
N THR A 56 -18.90 13.61 7.54
CA THR A 56 -19.83 14.69 7.84
C THR A 56 -20.33 14.47 9.27
N PRO A 57 -19.73 15.12 10.29
CA PRO A 57 -20.30 15.08 11.63
C PRO A 57 -21.69 15.74 11.69
N HIS A 58 -22.12 16.43 10.61
CA HIS A 58 -23.32 17.29 10.60
C HIS A 58 -24.26 17.08 9.39
N ALA A 59 -23.98 16.16 8.47
CA ALA A 59 -24.97 15.79 7.45
C ALA A 59 -25.83 14.68 8.03
N LEU A 60 -27.13 14.95 8.19
CA LEU A 60 -28.11 13.89 8.38
C LEU A 60 -27.92 12.92 7.21
N GLY A 61 -27.46 11.69 7.49
CA GLY A 61 -27.08 10.73 6.45
C GLY A 61 -28.11 10.61 5.33
N GLY A 62 -27.66 10.22 4.14
CA GLY A 62 -28.58 9.92 3.04
C GLY A 62 -29.53 8.79 3.45
N PHE A 63 -30.84 9.02 3.35
CA PHE A 63 -31.84 7.97 3.52
C PHE A 63 -31.67 6.93 2.40
N LEU A 64 -31.01 5.81 2.73
CA LEU A 64 -31.13 4.58 1.97
C LEU A 64 -32.45 3.95 2.42
N GLY A 65 -33.42 3.89 1.52
CA GLY A 65 -34.74 3.32 1.80
C GLY A 65 -34.67 1.86 2.27
N PRO A 66 -35.81 1.31 2.74
CA PRO A 66 -35.89 -0.07 3.20
C PRO A 66 -35.39 -1.04 2.13
N PRO A 67 -34.54 -2.03 2.46
CA PRO A 67 -33.91 -2.95 1.51
C PRO A 67 -34.85 -4.09 1.07
N GLU A 68 -36.15 -3.83 0.97
CA GLU A 68 -37.15 -4.83 0.62
C GLU A 68 -37.94 -4.32 -0.58
N GLN A 69 -37.37 -4.52 -1.77
CA GLN A 69 -38.12 -4.79 -2.99
C GLN A 69 -37.14 -5.27 -4.08
N GLU A 70 -37.44 -6.45 -4.58
CA GLU A 70 -36.70 -7.20 -5.57
C GLU A 70 -36.46 -6.37 -6.83
N TYR A 71 -35.20 -6.38 -7.27
CA TYR A 71 -34.71 -5.71 -8.45
C TYR A 71 -35.04 -6.55 -9.68
N GLU A 72 -36.13 -6.21 -10.38
CA GLU A 72 -36.15 -6.38 -11.84
C GLU A 72 -35.40 -5.19 -12.45
N GLU A 73 -34.17 -5.44 -12.89
CA GLU A 73 -33.38 -4.50 -13.70
C GLU A 73 -34.05 -4.32 -15.08
N GLN A 74 -35.00 -3.40 -15.15
CA GLN A 74 -35.37 -2.77 -16.41
C GLN A 74 -34.75 -1.38 -16.50
N GLN A 75 -33.82 -1.28 -17.46
CA GLN A 75 -33.19 -0.05 -17.94
C GLN A 75 -34.21 1.09 -18.00
N SER A 76 -34.05 2.10 -17.14
CA SER A 76 -34.86 3.32 -17.19
C SER A 76 -33.96 4.56 -17.38
N PRO A 77 -34.38 5.53 -18.23
CA PRO A 77 -33.63 6.73 -18.60
C PRO A 77 -33.58 7.75 -17.45
N PRO A 78 -32.73 8.80 -17.52
CA PRO A 78 -32.55 9.70 -16.40
C PRO A 78 -33.82 10.53 -16.20
N THR A 79 -34.17 10.73 -14.93
CA THR A 79 -35.07 11.81 -14.46
C THR A 79 -36.57 11.45 -14.43
N SER A 80 -36.97 10.85 -13.32
CA SER A 80 -38.24 11.19 -12.67
C SER A 80 -37.96 11.34 -11.17
N PRO A 81 -38.36 12.46 -10.53
CA PRO A 81 -38.15 12.63 -9.10
C PRO A 81 -39.08 11.63 -8.39
N ALA A 82 -38.48 10.63 -7.76
CA ALA A 82 -39.21 9.80 -6.81
C ALA A 82 -39.80 10.74 -5.74
N PHE A 83 -41.12 10.66 -5.55
CA PHE A 83 -41.96 11.33 -4.54
C PHE A 83 -42.49 12.75 -4.90
N PRO A 84 -43.80 12.88 -5.23
CA PRO A 84 -44.50 14.16 -5.34
C PRO A 84 -44.72 14.87 -3.99
N ASP A 85 -44.84 14.12 -2.89
CA ASP A 85 -45.33 14.62 -1.59
C ASP A 85 -44.30 14.63 -0.44
N ALA A 86 -43.00 14.61 -0.75
CA ALA A 86 -41.99 14.90 0.27
C ALA A 86 -42.09 16.39 0.66
N SER A 87 -42.61 16.63 1.87
CA SER A 87 -42.87 17.95 2.45
C SER A 87 -41.79 18.99 2.12
N SER A 88 -42.21 20.20 1.77
CA SER A 88 -41.35 21.33 1.46
C SER A 88 -40.28 21.60 2.53
N SER A 89 -40.57 21.23 3.78
CA SER A 89 -39.64 21.28 4.91
C SER A 89 -38.44 20.33 4.76
N PHE A 90 -38.61 19.13 4.22
CA PHE A 90 -37.49 18.21 3.99
C PHE A 90 -36.57 18.68 2.85
N LYS A 91 -37.16 19.19 1.76
CA LYS A 91 -36.38 19.81 0.65
C LYS A 91 -35.58 21.00 1.15
N TYR A 92 -36.18 21.84 2.00
CA TYR A 92 -35.51 22.97 2.63
C TYR A 92 -34.39 22.53 3.58
N LEU A 93 -34.64 21.55 4.46
CA LEU A 93 -33.63 21.01 5.38
C LEU A 93 -32.45 20.38 4.64
N LYS A 94 -32.71 19.66 3.54
CA LYS A 94 -31.67 19.11 2.68
C LYS A 94 -30.85 20.21 2.01
N LEU A 95 -31.50 21.24 1.45
CA LEU A 95 -30.81 22.40 0.90
C LEU A 95 -29.94 23.09 1.95
N VAL A 96 -30.47 23.34 3.15
CA VAL A 96 -29.71 23.95 4.25
C VAL A 96 -28.52 23.07 4.65
N SER A 97 -28.70 21.75 4.76
CA SER A 97 -27.61 20.80 5.04
C SER A 97 -26.54 20.79 3.94
N ASP A 98 -26.95 20.75 2.67
CA ASP A 98 -26.07 20.81 1.50
C ASP A 98 -25.27 22.13 1.43
N PHE A 99 -25.87 23.24 1.88
CA PHE A 99 -25.21 24.54 1.97
C PHE A 99 -24.24 24.65 3.15
N VAL A 100 -24.61 24.14 4.32
CA VAL A 100 -23.74 24.11 5.52
C VAL A 100 -22.51 23.22 5.27
N GLY A 101 -22.67 22.13 4.51
CA GLY A 101 -21.58 21.21 4.14
C GLY A 101 -20.57 21.72 3.12
N LYS A 102 -20.73 22.92 2.51
CA LYS A 102 -19.81 23.39 1.44
C LYS A 102 -18.37 23.57 1.89
N GLY A 103 -18.13 23.95 3.16
CA GLY A 103 -16.78 24.01 3.73
C GLY A 103 -16.15 22.62 3.93
N GLU A 104 -16.97 21.64 4.30
CA GLU A 104 -16.61 20.24 4.56
C GLU A 104 -16.54 19.40 3.28
N SER A 105 -17.16 19.86 2.19
CA SER A 105 -17.05 19.27 0.85
C SER A 105 -15.60 19.13 0.39
N CYS A 106 -14.73 20.05 0.83
CA CYS A 106 -13.29 19.96 0.57
C CYS A 106 -12.61 18.78 1.29
N VAL A 107 -13.06 18.44 2.50
CA VAL A 107 -12.55 17.30 3.29
C VAL A 107 -13.01 16.00 2.67
N TYR A 108 -14.30 15.88 2.34
CA TYR A 108 -14.84 14.72 1.63
C TYR A 108 -14.18 14.52 0.26
N SER A 109 -14.04 15.58 -0.53
CA SER A 109 -13.35 15.52 -1.81
C SER A 109 -11.89 15.10 -1.67
N CYS A 110 -11.22 15.47 -0.57
CA CYS A 110 -9.85 15.06 -0.28
C CYS A 110 -9.78 13.59 0.10
N ALA A 111 -10.67 13.14 0.98
CA ALA A 111 -10.77 11.74 1.39
C ALA A 111 -11.00 10.82 0.18
N LYS A 112 -11.97 11.15 -0.68
CA LYS A 112 -12.21 10.42 -1.93
C LYS A 112 -11.02 10.46 -2.89
N MET A 113 -10.26 11.56 -2.90
CA MET A 113 -9.05 11.64 -3.71
C MET A 113 -7.94 10.74 -3.15
N ILE A 114 -7.77 10.71 -1.82
CA ILE A 114 -6.81 9.84 -1.15
C ILE A 114 -7.15 8.38 -1.43
N GLU A 115 -8.41 7.97 -1.28
CA GLU A 115 -8.87 6.61 -1.61
C GLU A 115 -8.50 6.21 -3.04
N ARG A 116 -8.90 7.01 -4.04
CA ARG A 116 -8.62 6.72 -5.46
C ARG A 116 -7.12 6.65 -5.79
N VAL A 117 -6.32 7.53 -5.19
CA VAL A 117 -4.87 7.54 -5.40
C VAL A 117 -4.23 6.32 -4.73
N CYS A 118 -4.66 5.98 -3.52
CA CYS A 118 -4.18 4.82 -2.78
C CYS A 118 -4.56 3.50 -3.44
N GLU A 119 -5.76 3.40 -4.03
CA GLU A 119 -6.17 2.27 -4.87
C GLU A 119 -5.27 2.12 -6.08
N LYS A 120 -5.02 3.22 -6.80
CA LYS A 120 -4.14 3.23 -7.98
C LYS A 120 -2.69 2.86 -7.67
N LEU A 121 -2.20 3.22 -6.49
CA LEU A 121 -0.86 2.88 -6.00
C LEU A 121 -0.81 1.56 -5.23
N SER A 122 -1.95 0.87 -5.07
CA SER A 122 -2.09 -0.38 -4.30
C SER A 122 -1.51 -0.28 -2.88
N THR A 123 -1.71 0.86 -2.21
CA THR A 123 -1.23 1.07 -0.83
C THR A 123 -2.14 0.43 0.21
N PRO A 124 -1.61 -0.02 1.35
CA PRO A 124 -2.41 -0.64 2.41
C PRO A 124 -3.38 0.37 3.05
N LYS A 125 -4.50 -0.14 3.59
CA LYS A 125 -5.54 0.68 4.24
C LYS A 125 -5.04 1.52 5.42
N ILE A 126 -3.96 1.09 6.07
CA ILE A 126 -3.27 1.84 7.14
C ILE A 126 -2.77 3.20 6.62
N VAL A 127 -2.23 3.25 5.40
CA VAL A 127 -1.78 4.52 4.79
C VAL A 127 -2.97 5.43 4.49
N VAL A 128 -4.10 4.86 4.06
CA VAL A 128 -5.32 5.62 3.77
C VAL A 128 -5.84 6.32 5.03
N SER A 129 -5.99 5.58 6.14
CA SER A 129 -6.50 6.14 7.40
C SER A 129 -5.55 7.20 7.97
N GLN A 130 -4.23 6.93 7.97
CA GLN A 130 -3.23 7.89 8.40
C GLN A 130 -3.23 9.16 7.54
N SER A 131 -3.35 9.00 6.21
CA SER A 131 -3.42 10.13 5.29
C SER A 131 -4.63 11.02 5.58
N MET A 132 -5.76 10.46 5.99
CA MET A 132 -6.95 11.24 6.38
C MET A 132 -6.71 12.05 7.65
N VAL A 133 -6.08 11.45 8.68
CA VAL A 133 -5.72 12.18 9.92
C VAL A 133 -4.76 13.33 9.62
N ILE A 134 -3.77 13.10 8.76
CA ILE A 134 -2.81 14.12 8.34
C ILE A 134 -3.51 15.21 7.52
N ALA A 135 -4.39 14.85 6.59
CA ALA A 135 -5.12 15.80 5.77
C ALA A 135 -5.96 16.76 6.62
N ASN A 136 -6.66 16.24 7.64
CA ASN A 136 -7.46 17.07 8.55
C ASN A 136 -6.59 18.10 9.29
N LYS A 137 -5.41 17.69 9.78
CA LYS A 137 -4.44 18.61 10.41
C LYS A 137 -3.92 19.67 9.44
N VAL A 138 -3.68 19.31 8.18
CA VAL A 138 -3.18 20.24 7.15
C VAL A 138 -4.29 21.18 6.63
N PHE A 139 -5.56 20.78 6.70
CA PHE A 139 -6.69 21.64 6.32
C PHE A 139 -6.84 22.88 7.20
N GLU A 140 -6.45 22.80 8.47
CA GLU A 140 -6.42 23.97 9.36
C GLU A 140 -5.46 25.06 8.84
N LEU A 141 -4.36 24.65 8.19
CA LEU A 141 -3.38 25.55 7.59
C LEU A 141 -3.86 26.15 6.28
N ARG A 142 -4.67 25.41 5.51
CA ARG A 142 -5.32 25.90 4.29
C ARG A 142 -6.23 27.11 4.56
N LYS A 143 -6.80 27.24 5.76
CA LYS A 143 -7.59 28.44 6.11
C LYS A 143 -6.76 29.74 6.00
N ARG A 144 -5.43 29.65 6.02
CA ARG A 144 -4.49 30.77 5.94
C ARG A 144 -3.88 30.96 4.55
N ASN A 145 -3.71 29.88 3.79
CA ASN A 145 -3.02 29.87 2.49
C ASN A 145 -3.90 29.25 1.39
N GLU A 146 -3.85 29.78 0.16
CA GLU A 146 -4.56 29.24 -1.01
C GLU A 146 -3.95 27.94 -1.53
N ILE A 147 -4.03 26.87 -0.73
CA ILE A 147 -3.51 25.56 -1.06
C ILE A 147 -4.61 24.75 -1.75
N THR A 148 -4.27 24.13 -2.88
CA THR A 148 -5.19 23.22 -3.59
C THR A 148 -5.43 21.92 -2.81
N VAL A 149 -6.67 21.41 -2.85
CA VAL A 149 -7.03 20.11 -2.22
C VAL A 149 -6.14 18.97 -2.71
N ALA A 150 -5.75 18.99 -4.00
CA ALA A 150 -4.88 18.00 -4.61
C ALA A 150 -3.44 18.01 -4.05
N ALA A 151 -2.94 19.17 -3.66
CA ALA A 151 -1.62 19.27 -3.02
C ALA A 151 -1.66 18.75 -1.59
N ILE A 152 -2.77 18.99 -0.87
CA ILE A 152 -2.98 18.46 0.49
C ILE A 152 -3.09 16.93 0.44
N SER A 153 -3.89 16.36 -0.46
CA SER A 153 -4.00 14.91 -0.60
C SER A 153 -2.65 14.26 -0.92
N ALA A 154 -1.90 14.82 -1.88
CA ALA A 154 -0.58 14.32 -2.24
C ALA A 154 0.41 14.40 -1.08
N TYR A 155 0.44 15.53 -0.35
CA TYR A 155 1.29 15.70 0.82
C TYR A 155 0.94 14.71 1.93
N SER A 156 -0.34 14.52 2.22
CA SER A 156 -0.81 13.61 3.27
C SER A 156 -0.40 12.16 2.98
N ILE A 157 -0.53 11.70 1.74
CA ILE A 157 -0.11 10.35 1.32
C ILE A 157 1.40 10.18 1.48
N ILE A 158 2.19 11.14 0.99
CA ILE A 158 3.66 11.07 1.11
C ILE A 158 4.09 11.04 2.58
N THR A 159 3.45 11.84 3.42
CA THR A 159 3.75 11.95 4.86
C THR A 159 3.34 10.68 5.60
N ALA A 160 2.16 10.11 5.30
CA ALA A 160 1.71 8.83 5.84
C ALA A 160 2.70 7.71 5.47
N CYS A 161 3.10 7.62 4.19
CA CYS A 161 4.10 6.63 3.77
C CYS A 161 5.45 6.80 4.49
N LYS A 162 5.84 8.04 4.83
CA LYS A 162 7.08 8.28 5.61
C LYS A 162 6.95 7.84 7.07
N ILE A 163 5.80 8.06 7.69
CA ILE A 163 5.54 7.67 9.08
C ILE A 163 5.48 6.15 9.21
N GLU A 164 4.76 5.49 8.31
CA GLU A 164 4.60 4.03 8.28
C GLU A 164 5.85 3.30 7.75
N GLY A 165 6.85 4.02 7.26
CA GLY A 165 8.08 3.42 6.72
C GLY A 165 7.90 2.67 5.39
N ILE A 166 6.80 2.91 4.68
CA ILE A 166 6.51 2.26 3.40
C ILE A 166 7.27 2.98 2.28
N THR A 167 8.19 2.25 1.64
CA THR A 167 9.07 2.79 0.59
C THR A 167 8.68 2.37 -0.82
N SER A 168 7.68 1.51 -0.97
CA SER A 168 7.13 1.12 -2.27
C SER A 168 6.67 2.33 -3.09
N VAL A 169 6.15 3.37 -2.43
CA VAL A 169 5.67 4.58 -3.09
C VAL A 169 6.64 5.75 -2.92
N GLY A 170 7.01 6.34 -4.06
CA GLY A 170 7.86 7.50 -4.21
C GLY A 170 7.07 8.78 -4.50
N VAL A 171 7.72 9.94 -4.34
CA VAL A 171 7.07 11.24 -4.60
C VAL A 171 6.64 11.37 -6.07
N LYS A 172 7.46 10.86 -7.01
CA LYS A 172 7.15 10.89 -8.45
C LYS A 172 5.86 10.12 -8.77
N GLU A 173 5.73 8.90 -8.26
CA GLU A 173 4.55 8.05 -8.47
C GLU A 173 3.28 8.67 -7.91
N VAL A 174 3.35 9.31 -6.73
CA VAL A 174 2.19 10.03 -6.16
C VAL A 174 1.77 11.18 -7.07
N VAL A 175 2.73 11.97 -7.57
CA VAL A 175 2.44 13.09 -8.47
C VAL A 175 1.88 12.60 -9.81
N GLU A 176 2.40 11.51 -10.36
CA GLU A 176 1.90 10.88 -11.58
C GLU A 176 0.50 10.30 -11.40
N ALA A 177 0.23 9.67 -10.26
CA ALA A 177 -1.11 9.19 -9.92
C ALA A 177 -2.13 10.35 -9.84
N HIS A 178 -1.75 11.49 -9.25
CA HIS A 178 -2.61 12.68 -9.24
C HIS A 178 -2.80 13.28 -10.65
N ARG A 179 -1.76 13.30 -11.49
CA ARG A 179 -1.86 13.75 -12.89
C ARG A 179 -2.79 12.87 -13.70
N ALA A 180 -2.76 11.56 -13.49
CA ALA A 180 -3.65 10.63 -14.17
C ALA A 180 -5.12 10.78 -13.73
N LEU A 181 -5.38 11.36 -12.56
CA LEU A 181 -6.72 11.78 -12.12
C LEU A 181 -7.10 13.19 -12.60
N GLY A 182 -6.34 13.76 -13.56
CA GLY A 182 -6.57 15.08 -14.15
C GLY A 182 -6.12 16.26 -13.28
N ARG A 183 -5.41 16.02 -12.17
CA ARG A 183 -5.03 17.07 -11.21
C ARG A 183 -3.52 17.34 -11.26
N ARG A 184 -3.15 18.61 -11.40
CA ARG A 184 -1.73 19.01 -11.42
C ARG A 184 -1.27 19.40 -10.02
N VAL A 185 -0.26 18.69 -9.52
CA VAL A 185 0.40 19.00 -8.24
C VAL A 185 1.79 19.56 -8.55
N LYS A 186 2.09 20.75 -8.03
CA LYS A 186 3.41 21.40 -8.15
C LYS A 186 4.30 20.98 -6.98
N ALA A 187 5.57 20.69 -7.25
CA ALA A 187 6.53 20.33 -6.22
C ALA A 187 6.76 21.45 -5.19
N THR A 188 6.72 22.71 -5.63
CA THR A 188 6.83 23.90 -4.75
C THR A 188 5.72 23.95 -3.71
N ALA A 189 4.48 23.63 -4.09
CA ALA A 189 3.36 23.58 -3.17
C ALA A 189 3.54 22.47 -2.12
N LEU A 190 4.06 21.29 -2.51
CA LEU A 190 4.36 20.22 -1.56
C LEU A 190 5.43 20.63 -0.54
N ILE A 191 6.46 21.35 -0.98
CA ILE A 191 7.53 21.84 -0.10
C ILE A 191 6.99 22.90 0.86
N GLN A 192 6.18 23.86 0.37
CA GLN A 192 5.55 24.87 1.22
C GLN A 192 4.67 24.23 2.29
N ILE A 193 3.80 23.28 1.91
CA ILE A 193 2.99 22.55 2.88
C ILE A 193 3.87 21.82 3.89
N SER A 194 4.99 21.22 3.46
CA SER A 194 5.89 20.52 4.37
C SER A 194 6.57 21.42 5.41
N LEU A 195 6.85 22.68 5.05
CA LEU A 195 7.45 23.67 5.94
C LEU A 195 6.41 24.25 6.92
N ASP A 196 5.19 24.50 6.42
CA ASP A 196 4.10 25.05 7.22
C ASP A 196 3.47 24.00 8.16
N SER A 197 3.60 22.70 7.84
CA SER A 197 2.93 21.66 8.63
C SER A 197 3.61 21.46 9.98
N PRO A 198 2.83 21.27 11.07
CA PRO A 198 3.37 20.93 12.38
C PRO A 198 3.90 19.49 12.44
N ILE A 199 3.68 18.69 11.39
CA ILE A 199 4.02 17.27 11.35
C ILE A 199 5.46 17.13 10.86
N LYS A 200 6.39 16.93 11.80
CA LYS A 200 7.79 16.70 11.49
C LYS A 200 8.01 15.24 11.08
N THR A 201 8.30 15.00 9.80
CA THR A 201 8.73 13.68 9.32
C THR A 201 10.24 13.58 9.26
N ARG A 202 10.80 12.41 9.59
CA ARG A 202 12.22 12.12 9.34
C ARG A 202 12.51 12.13 7.83
N ALA A 203 13.72 12.55 7.46
CA ALA A 203 14.23 12.34 6.11
C ALA A 203 14.34 10.83 5.84
N ARG A 204 13.97 10.39 4.63
CA ARG A 204 14.17 9.00 4.21
C ARG A 204 15.66 8.73 4.08
N ARG A 205 16.11 7.62 4.63
CA ARG A 205 17.51 7.19 4.50
C ARG A 205 17.67 6.26 3.29
N ALA A 206 18.91 6.02 2.86
CA ALA A 206 19.17 5.17 1.71
C ALA A 206 18.77 3.70 1.96
N GLU A 207 18.87 3.24 3.21
CA GLU A 207 18.50 1.89 3.64
C GLU A 207 17.01 1.62 3.42
N ASP A 208 16.17 2.64 3.61
CA ASP A 208 14.72 2.52 3.41
C ASP A 208 14.39 2.18 1.93
N TYR A 209 15.22 2.60 0.98
CA TYR A 209 15.01 2.36 -0.45
C TYR A 209 15.50 0.98 -0.93
N LEU A 210 16.33 0.27 -0.16
CA LEU A 210 16.87 -1.04 -0.58
C LEU A 210 15.77 -2.06 -0.88
N THR A 211 14.74 -2.11 -0.03
CA THR A 211 13.60 -3.04 -0.21
C THR A 211 12.87 -2.79 -1.52
N ARG A 212 12.71 -1.50 -1.88
CA ARG A 212 12.11 -1.09 -3.15
C ARG A 212 12.99 -1.48 -4.34
N VAL A 213 14.30 -1.24 -4.25
CA VAL A 213 15.24 -1.60 -5.34
C VAL A 213 15.16 -3.09 -5.63
N ILE A 214 15.19 -3.93 -4.60
CA ILE A 214 15.12 -5.38 -4.73
C ILE A 214 13.77 -5.83 -5.28
N ALA A 215 12.67 -5.20 -4.86
CA ALA A 215 11.34 -5.50 -5.42
C ALA A 215 11.26 -5.18 -6.92
N HIS A 216 11.90 -4.10 -7.39
CA HIS A 216 11.97 -3.83 -8.83
C HIS A 216 12.89 -4.82 -9.56
N LEU A 217 14.03 -5.19 -8.96
CA LEU A 217 14.93 -6.20 -9.54
C LEU A 217 14.26 -7.56 -9.66
N SER A 218 13.43 -7.96 -8.70
CA SER A 218 12.71 -9.23 -8.74
C SER A 218 11.61 -9.27 -9.80
N SER A 219 11.12 -8.11 -10.26
CA SER A 219 10.19 -8.01 -11.39
C SER A 219 10.88 -8.13 -12.76
N ASN A 220 12.22 -8.02 -12.82
CA ASN A 220 12.96 -8.06 -14.07
C ASN A 220 13.16 -9.52 -14.54
N SER A 221 12.55 -9.86 -15.68
CA SER A 221 12.63 -11.20 -16.30
C SER A 221 14.04 -11.60 -16.74
N GLY A 222 14.89 -10.63 -17.11
CA GLY A 222 16.26 -10.88 -17.54
C GLY A 222 17.14 -11.44 -16.42
N LEU A 223 16.97 -10.93 -15.20
CA LEU A 223 17.71 -11.40 -14.02
C LEU A 223 17.24 -12.80 -13.59
N ARG A 224 15.92 -13.05 -13.59
CA ARG A 224 15.37 -14.37 -13.29
C ARG A 224 15.92 -15.46 -14.23
N ARG A 225 16.05 -15.16 -15.52
CA ARG A 225 16.64 -16.09 -16.49
C ARG A 225 18.10 -16.41 -16.16
N LYS A 226 18.93 -15.40 -15.88
CA LYS A 226 20.35 -15.61 -15.48
C LYS A 226 20.46 -16.42 -14.19
N LEU A 227 19.59 -16.18 -13.21
CA LEU A 227 19.59 -16.95 -11.96
C LEU A 227 19.19 -18.42 -12.17
N GLY A 228 18.23 -18.68 -13.05
CA GLY A 228 17.82 -20.03 -13.44
C GLY A 228 18.92 -20.80 -14.18
N GLU A 229 19.63 -20.15 -15.10
CA GLU A 229 20.79 -20.73 -15.81
C GLU A 229 21.90 -21.17 -14.83
N HIS A 230 22.07 -20.45 -13.72
CA HIS A 230 23.06 -20.74 -12.68
C HIS A 230 22.52 -21.58 -11.51
N MET A 231 21.30 -22.15 -11.63
CA MET A 231 20.65 -22.98 -10.60
C MET A 231 20.60 -22.34 -9.19
N MET A 232 20.54 -21.01 -9.12
CA MET A 232 20.47 -20.31 -7.84
C MET A 232 19.02 -20.05 -7.44
N SER A 233 18.71 -20.27 -6.16
CA SER A 233 17.42 -19.87 -5.61
C SER A 233 17.30 -18.34 -5.58
N GLU A 234 16.24 -17.83 -6.21
CA GLU A 234 15.94 -16.39 -6.28
C GLU A 234 15.87 -15.75 -4.89
N THR A 235 15.21 -16.42 -3.94
CA THR A 235 15.01 -15.90 -2.58
C THR A 235 16.32 -15.78 -1.82
N VAL A 236 17.21 -16.76 -1.95
CA VAL A 236 18.53 -16.76 -1.30
C VAL A 236 19.39 -15.64 -1.88
N TYR A 237 19.36 -15.47 -3.20
CA TYR A 237 20.12 -14.41 -3.87
C TYR A 237 19.68 -13.01 -3.43
N TYR A 238 18.38 -12.70 -3.49
CA TYR A 238 17.89 -11.37 -3.09
C TYR A 238 18.11 -11.09 -1.60
N ASN A 239 17.99 -12.10 -0.74
CA ASN A 239 18.29 -11.95 0.69
C ASN A 239 19.77 -11.68 0.95
N LYS A 240 20.69 -12.38 0.27
CA LYS A 240 22.13 -12.09 0.34
C LYS A 240 22.43 -10.68 -0.17
N LEU A 241 21.86 -10.31 -1.31
CA LEU A 241 22.04 -9.00 -1.91
C LEU A 241 21.56 -7.87 -0.99
N TYR A 242 20.41 -8.04 -0.33
CA TYR A 242 19.90 -7.08 0.66
C TYR A 242 20.84 -6.90 1.84
N LYS A 243 21.33 -8.00 2.41
CA LYS A 243 22.23 -7.97 3.57
C LYS A 243 23.52 -7.23 3.23
N VAL A 244 24.19 -7.64 2.15
CA VAL A 244 25.45 -7.02 1.72
C VAL A 244 25.26 -5.56 1.33
N ALA A 245 24.14 -5.19 0.68
CA ALA A 245 23.85 -3.80 0.36
C ALA A 245 23.62 -2.94 1.62
N ARG A 246 22.98 -3.51 2.65
CA ARG A 246 22.80 -2.84 3.94
C ARG A 246 24.12 -2.67 4.68
N GLU A 247 24.99 -3.68 4.65
CA GLU A 247 26.34 -3.58 5.21
C GLU A 247 27.18 -2.54 4.48
N ALA A 248 27.13 -2.51 3.15
CA ALA A 248 27.83 -1.52 2.35
C ALA A 248 27.44 -0.08 2.75
N LEU A 249 26.15 0.18 2.97
CA LEU A 249 25.68 1.48 3.49
C LEU A 249 26.10 1.75 4.94
N GLY A 250 26.30 0.70 5.74
CA GLY A 250 26.72 0.82 7.14
C GLY A 250 28.21 1.12 7.33
N ILE A 251 29.06 0.68 6.40
CA ILE A 251 30.52 0.91 6.45
C ILE A 251 30.87 2.31 5.93
N VAL A 252 30.12 2.82 4.95
CA VAL A 252 30.37 4.13 4.35
C VAL A 252 30.18 5.25 5.38
N GLU A 253 31.15 6.17 5.44
CA GLU A 253 31.07 7.37 6.28
C GLU A 253 29.95 8.33 5.85
N ARG A 254 29.32 8.99 6.82
CA ARG A 254 28.19 9.91 6.55
C ARG A 254 28.58 11.11 5.69
N GLU A 255 29.84 11.52 5.74
CA GLU A 255 30.37 12.65 4.96
C GLU A 255 30.44 12.30 3.48
N ALA A 256 30.90 11.09 3.15
CA ALA A 256 30.93 10.57 1.78
C ALA A 256 29.52 10.35 1.19
N MET A 257 28.50 10.19 2.05
CA MET A 257 27.10 10.11 1.60
C MET A 257 26.46 11.49 1.36
N GLY A 258 27.10 12.57 1.81
CA GLY A 258 26.58 13.93 1.72
C GLY A 258 26.43 14.41 0.27
N GLY A 259 25.35 15.12 -0.03
CA GLY A 259 25.10 15.70 -1.36
C GLY A 259 24.49 14.74 -2.39
N HIS A 260 24.47 13.43 -2.12
CA HIS A 260 23.86 12.45 -3.02
C HIS A 260 22.37 12.20 -2.71
N SER A 261 21.59 11.86 -3.74
CA SER A 261 20.20 11.46 -3.54
C SER A 261 20.11 10.09 -2.85
N PRO A 262 19.26 9.90 -1.82
CA PRO A 262 19.14 8.63 -1.11
C PRO A 262 18.75 7.44 -2.02
N CYS A 263 17.94 7.71 -3.05
CA CYS A 263 17.52 6.70 -4.02
C CYS A 263 18.67 6.26 -4.93
N GLY A 264 19.51 7.20 -5.38
CA GLY A 264 20.71 6.87 -6.16
C GLY A 264 21.70 6.08 -5.30
N LEU A 265 21.90 6.50 -4.05
CA LEU A 265 22.83 5.84 -3.14
C LEU A 265 22.43 4.37 -2.87
N ALA A 266 21.13 4.11 -2.71
CA ALA A 266 20.59 2.76 -2.59
C ALA A 266 20.81 1.91 -3.85
N ALA A 267 20.63 2.49 -5.05
CA ALA A 267 20.93 1.83 -6.32
C ALA A 267 22.42 1.42 -6.40
N SER A 268 23.29 2.38 -6.06
CA SER A 268 24.74 2.21 -6.07
C SER A 268 25.21 1.19 -5.02
N ALA A 269 24.56 1.14 -3.85
CA ALA A 269 24.82 0.15 -2.82
C ALA A 269 24.47 -1.28 -3.28
N VAL A 270 23.34 -1.44 -3.98
CA VAL A 270 22.94 -2.74 -4.53
C VAL A 270 23.91 -3.19 -5.63
N TYR A 271 24.36 -2.28 -6.49
CA TYR A 271 25.40 -2.59 -7.46
C TYR A 271 26.73 -2.95 -6.79
N ALA A 272 27.13 -2.22 -5.74
CA ALA A 272 28.34 -2.52 -4.97
C ALA A 272 28.26 -3.90 -4.31
N ALA A 273 27.10 -4.26 -3.76
CA ALA A 273 26.84 -5.57 -3.18
C ALA A 273 26.97 -6.69 -4.22
N GLU A 274 26.42 -6.51 -5.42
CA GLU A 274 26.60 -7.48 -6.51
C GLU A 274 28.07 -7.63 -6.92
N VAL A 275 28.83 -6.53 -6.99
CA VAL A 275 30.26 -6.58 -7.31
C VAL A 275 31.03 -7.35 -6.22
N ALA A 276 30.69 -7.14 -4.96
CA ALA A 276 31.32 -7.84 -3.84
C ALA A 276 30.99 -9.34 -3.84
N LEU A 277 29.70 -9.69 -4.04
CA LEU A 277 29.25 -11.08 -4.15
C LEU A 277 29.85 -11.80 -5.36
N ALA A 278 29.93 -11.14 -6.51
CA ALA A 278 30.54 -11.73 -7.71
C ALA A 278 32.02 -12.07 -7.48
N GLN A 279 32.72 -11.24 -6.70
CA GLN A 279 34.12 -11.45 -6.36
C GLN A 279 34.33 -12.50 -5.25
N SER A 280 33.42 -12.63 -4.28
CA SER A 280 33.47 -13.70 -3.27
C SER A 280 33.19 -15.07 -3.89
N ASP A 281 32.13 -15.15 -4.70
CA ASP A 281 31.69 -16.39 -5.34
C ASP A 281 32.54 -16.76 -6.58
N SER A 282 33.54 -15.93 -6.95
CA SER A 282 34.35 -16.07 -8.18
C SER A 282 33.51 -16.22 -9.45
N ARG A 283 32.37 -15.52 -9.52
CA ARG A 283 31.40 -15.58 -10.62
C ARG A 283 31.37 -14.30 -11.45
N ILE A 284 30.78 -14.40 -12.63
CA ILE A 284 30.45 -13.23 -13.44
C ILE A 284 29.28 -12.49 -12.77
N ARG A 285 29.32 -11.15 -12.84
CA ARG A 285 28.25 -10.28 -12.34
C ARG A 285 26.95 -10.54 -13.11
N PHE A 286 25.85 -10.70 -12.38
CA PHE A 286 24.51 -10.83 -12.96
C PHE A 286 23.88 -9.47 -13.25
N LEU A 287 24.22 -8.45 -12.45
CA LEU A 287 23.72 -7.09 -12.61
C LEU A 287 24.78 -6.17 -13.21
N SER A 288 24.37 -5.47 -14.26
CA SER A 288 25.06 -4.33 -14.83
C SER A 288 24.60 -3.01 -14.17
N GLN A 289 25.42 -1.96 -14.29
CA GLN A 289 25.04 -0.61 -13.84
C GLN A 289 23.76 -0.13 -14.52
N ARG A 290 23.62 -0.45 -15.81
CA ARG A 290 22.45 -0.11 -16.63
C ARG A 290 21.18 -0.78 -16.12
N GLU A 291 21.22 -2.10 -15.85
CA GLU A 291 20.04 -2.84 -15.34
C GLU A 291 19.56 -2.27 -14.00
N VAL A 292 20.48 -1.95 -13.08
CA VAL A 292 20.12 -1.36 -11.77
C VAL A 292 19.55 0.06 -11.93
N ALA A 293 20.14 0.86 -12.81
CA ALA A 293 19.69 2.23 -13.09
C ALA A 293 18.28 2.25 -13.73
N GLU A 294 18.04 1.39 -14.73
CA GLU A 294 16.75 1.23 -15.41
C GLU A 294 15.64 0.77 -14.45
N CYS A 295 15.92 -0.18 -13.55
CA CYS A 295 14.94 -0.67 -12.58
C CYS A 295 14.42 0.40 -11.61
N ILE A 296 15.19 1.46 -11.36
CA ILE A 296 14.84 2.51 -10.37
C ILE A 296 14.46 3.83 -11.06
N GLY A 297 14.74 3.97 -12.36
CA GLY A 297 14.54 5.22 -13.10
C GLY A 297 15.55 6.30 -12.70
N VAL A 298 16.80 5.90 -12.46
CA VAL A 298 17.96 6.79 -12.23
C VAL A 298 18.86 6.70 -13.46
N ALA A 299 19.64 7.75 -13.73
CA ALA A 299 20.58 7.72 -14.85
C ALA A 299 21.77 6.79 -14.54
N GLU A 300 22.24 6.05 -15.54
CA GLU A 300 23.38 5.12 -15.39
C GLU A 300 24.64 5.84 -14.86
N TYR A 301 24.89 7.08 -15.33
CA TYR A 301 26.05 7.86 -14.90
C TYR A 301 26.02 8.12 -13.39
N THR A 302 24.84 8.31 -12.78
CA THR A 302 24.69 8.56 -11.34
C THR A 302 25.11 7.35 -10.52
N VAL A 303 24.75 6.14 -10.98
CA VAL A 303 25.17 4.89 -10.32
C VAL A 303 26.68 4.71 -10.43
N ARG A 304 27.26 5.04 -11.58
CA ARG A 304 28.70 4.93 -11.83
C ARG A 304 29.52 5.89 -10.97
N GLU A 305 29.11 7.15 -10.92
CA GLU A 305 29.75 8.22 -10.15
C GLU A 305 29.73 7.90 -8.66
N GLN A 306 28.54 7.64 -8.10
CA GLN A 306 28.38 7.30 -6.69
C GLN A 306 29.11 6.00 -6.31
N TYR A 307 29.12 4.99 -7.19
CA TYR A 307 29.94 3.80 -6.95
C TYR A 307 31.42 4.14 -6.87
N GLY A 308 31.92 4.98 -7.78
CA GLY A 308 33.32 5.38 -7.86
C GLY A 308 33.79 6.19 -6.65
N GLU A 309 32.96 7.13 -6.19
CA GLU A 309 33.29 8.04 -5.08
C GLU A 309 33.06 7.38 -3.71
N VAL A 310 31.91 6.71 -3.54
CA VAL A 310 31.45 6.27 -2.22
C VAL A 310 31.84 4.82 -1.92
N PHE A 311 31.61 3.91 -2.86
CA PHE A 311 31.71 2.47 -2.59
C PHE A 311 33.04 1.84 -3.02
N ARG A 312 33.74 2.40 -4.00
CA ARG A 312 35.04 1.90 -4.47
C ARG A 312 36.13 1.91 -3.38
N PRO A 313 36.25 2.95 -2.53
CA PRO A 313 37.22 2.96 -1.43
C PRO A 313 36.95 1.87 -0.39
N VAL A 314 35.67 1.66 -0.08
CA VAL A 314 35.18 0.73 0.97
C VAL A 314 35.11 -0.73 0.49
N GLY A 315 35.33 -0.96 -0.80
CA GLY A 315 35.17 -2.29 -1.41
C GLY A 315 36.09 -3.38 -0.86
N ARG A 316 37.19 -3.06 -0.15
CA ARG A 316 38.01 -4.06 0.56
C ARG A 316 37.37 -4.49 1.88
N GLU A 317 36.94 -3.52 2.68
CA GLU A 317 36.31 -3.77 3.98
C GLU A 317 35.00 -4.55 3.83
N LEU A 318 34.23 -4.26 2.78
CA LEU A 318 33.01 -5.00 2.46
C LEU A 318 33.29 -6.49 2.17
N LYS A 319 34.41 -6.81 1.52
CA LYS A 319 34.80 -8.22 1.29
C LYS A 319 35.18 -8.92 2.58
N ASP A 320 35.90 -8.22 3.44
CA ASP A 320 36.30 -8.77 4.73
C ASP A 320 35.08 -9.00 5.62
N ALA A 321 34.03 -8.17 5.51
CA ALA A 321 32.74 -8.38 6.16
C ALA A 321 32.03 -9.65 5.64
N ILE A 322 31.91 -9.82 4.32
CA ILE A 322 31.29 -11.02 3.71
C ILE A 322 32.02 -12.30 4.13
N ARG A 323 33.36 -12.30 4.10
CA ARG A 323 34.17 -13.46 4.51
C ARG A 323 33.99 -13.82 5.99
N ARG A 324 33.80 -12.83 6.85
CA ARG A 324 33.50 -13.07 8.27
C ARG A 324 32.15 -13.74 8.44
N GLU A 325 31.12 -13.30 7.72
CA GLU A 325 29.79 -13.93 7.78
C GLU A 325 29.82 -15.39 7.29
N GLU A 326 30.56 -15.70 6.22
CA GLU A 326 30.72 -17.06 5.71
C GLU A 326 31.51 -17.98 6.65
N SER A 327 32.30 -17.41 7.57
CA SER A 327 33.05 -18.15 8.61
C SER A 327 32.24 -18.42 9.89
N LEU A 328 31.12 -17.73 10.09
CA LEU A 328 30.22 -17.88 11.23
C LEU A 328 29.19 -19.05 11.21
N PRO A 329 28.90 -19.78 10.11
CA PRO A 329 27.84 -20.80 10.11
C PRO A 329 28.23 -22.12 10.78
N GLN A 330 29.44 -22.27 11.36
CA GLN A 330 29.86 -23.52 12.01
C GLN A 330 29.73 -23.55 13.55
N ARG A 331 29.32 -22.46 14.23
CA ARG A 331 29.29 -22.41 15.71
C ARG A 331 27.91 -22.46 16.37
N LEU A 332 26.84 -22.56 15.60
CA LEU A 332 25.46 -22.56 16.13
C LEU A 332 24.68 -23.86 15.85
N ALA A 333 25.38 -24.93 15.43
CA ALA A 333 24.83 -26.27 15.27
C ALA A 333 25.53 -27.25 16.23
N THR A 334 25.40 -27.00 17.53
CA THR A 334 25.68 -27.97 18.62
C THR A 334 24.70 -27.72 19.74
#